data_AF-A0A970BSS2-F1
#
_entry.id   AF-A0A970BSS2-F1
#
_cell.length_a   1.000
_cell.length_b   1.000
_cell.length_c   1.000
_cell.angle_alpha   90.00
_cell.angle_beta   90.00
_cell.angle_gamma   90.00
#
_symmetry.space_group_name_H-M   'P 1'
#
loop_
_entity.id
_entity.type
_entity.pdbx_description
1 polymer ?
#
loop_
_entity_poly.entity_id
_entity_poly.type
_entity_poly.pdbx_seq_one_letter_code
_entity_poly.pdbx_strand_id
1 'polypeptide(L)'
;LLADLGARRELAEALLWATDPHLEGIVAALVNEGVVASAVLIDALLKASPERLPVVLRAVGALKARTDIARQIDEAYRAARNRDDRERIEQAMEVDAAPYAEPRGEPPAEHVTEAAAGEQPANVLLEEPPAEAEDAAEHGTEKGRWLRLFDRRSS
;
A
#
# COMPACT_ATOMS: atom_id res chain seq x y z
N LEU A 1 26.46 0.40 -11.79
CA LEU A 1 26.34 1.55 -12.71
C LEU A 1 25.93 2.85 -12.02
N LEU A 2 24.75 3.00 -11.38
CA LEU A 2 24.45 4.23 -10.60
C LEU A 2 25.06 4.25 -9.19
N ALA A 3 25.14 3.10 -8.51
CA ALA A 3 25.81 2.97 -7.20
C ALA A 3 27.32 3.31 -7.30
N ASP A 4 28.00 2.79 -8.32
CA ASP A 4 29.44 3.02 -8.57
C ASP A 4 29.83 4.50 -8.80
N LEU A 5 28.85 5.39 -9.02
CA LEU A 5 29.06 6.81 -9.24
C LEU A 5 28.79 7.66 -7.98
N GLY A 6 28.48 7.05 -6.84
CA GLY A 6 28.16 7.76 -5.60
C GLY A 6 26.80 8.48 -5.63
N ALA A 7 25.90 8.10 -6.55
CA ALA A 7 24.57 8.69 -6.74
C ALA A 7 23.53 8.24 -5.67
N ARG A 8 23.98 8.08 -4.43
CA ARG A 8 23.18 7.56 -3.30
C ARG A 8 21.97 8.42 -3.03
N ARG A 9 22.12 9.74 -3.10
CA ARG A 9 21.02 10.69 -2.88
C ARG A 9 19.96 10.52 -3.95
N GLU A 10 20.38 10.45 -5.20
CA GLU A 10 19.51 10.33 -6.37
C GLU A 10 18.76 8.99 -6.33
N LEU A 11 19.43 7.91 -5.92
CA LEU A 11 18.79 6.60 -5.72
C LEU A 11 17.75 6.65 -4.59
N ALA A 12 18.06 7.27 -3.46
CA ALA A 12 17.11 7.41 -2.35
C ALA A 12 15.91 8.30 -2.73
N GLU A 13 16.15 9.39 -3.47
CA GLU A 13 15.09 10.27 -3.97
C GLU A 13 14.23 9.60 -5.04
N ALA A 14 14.79 8.68 -5.84
CA ALA A 14 14.03 7.87 -6.78
C ALA A 14 12.96 7.02 -6.07
N LEU A 15 13.18 6.59 -4.82
CA LEU A 15 12.16 5.87 -4.04
C LEU A 15 10.89 6.70 -3.80
N LEU A 16 10.92 8.02 -4.00
CA LEU A 16 9.76 8.89 -3.83
C LEU A 16 8.84 8.92 -5.07
N TRP A 17 9.28 8.41 -6.22
CA TRP A 17 8.49 8.49 -7.47
C TRP A 17 8.66 7.30 -8.44
N ALA A 18 9.67 6.46 -8.29
CA ALA A 18 9.90 5.31 -9.15
C ALA A 18 8.75 4.29 -9.11
N THR A 19 8.48 3.65 -10.25
CA THR A 19 7.49 2.58 -10.37
C THR A 19 8.01 1.28 -9.78
N ASP A 20 7.09 0.39 -9.40
CA ASP A 20 7.39 -0.88 -8.73
C ASP A 20 8.52 -1.67 -9.40
N PRO A 21 8.56 -1.88 -10.74
CA PRO A 21 9.60 -2.68 -11.39
C PRO A 21 11.03 -2.19 -11.20
N HIS A 22 11.23 -0.97 -10.73
CA HIS A 22 12.55 -0.39 -10.49
C HIS A 22 12.93 -0.36 -9.01
N LEU A 23 11.97 -0.55 -8.10
CA LEU A 23 12.20 -0.40 -6.67
C LEU A 23 13.19 -1.43 -6.14
N GLU A 24 13.07 -2.70 -6.53
CA GLU A 24 13.98 -3.74 -6.07
C GLU A 24 15.44 -3.42 -6.44
N GLY A 25 15.69 -3.01 -7.68
CA GLY A 25 17.03 -2.64 -8.15
C GLY A 25 17.61 -1.41 -7.45
N ILE A 26 16.78 -0.39 -7.20
CA ILE A 26 17.18 0.82 -6.48
C ILE A 26 17.54 0.49 -5.02
N VAL A 27 16.70 -0.29 -4.35
CA VAL A 27 16.95 -0.68 -2.96
C VAL A 27 18.18 -1.59 -2.85
N ALA A 28 18.34 -2.55 -3.76
CA ALA A 28 19.53 -3.40 -3.79
C ALA A 28 20.82 -2.57 -3.95
N ALA A 29 20.81 -1.54 -4.80
CA ALA A 29 21.92 -0.62 -4.95
C ALA A 29 22.22 0.15 -3.65
N LEU A 30 21.20 0.69 -2.97
CA LEU A 30 21.36 1.39 -1.68
C LEU A 30 21.86 0.46 -0.57
N VAL A 31 21.37 -0.78 -0.53
CA VAL A 31 21.79 -1.78 0.46
C VAL A 31 23.25 -2.18 0.26
N ASN A 32 23.73 -2.26 -0.98
CA ASN A 32 25.11 -2.57 -1.29
C ASN A 32 26.10 -1.49 -0.80
N GLU A 33 25.66 -0.24 -0.71
CA GLU A 33 26.45 0.87 -0.14
C GLU A 33 26.56 0.79 1.40
N GLY A 34 25.68 0.01 2.03
CA GLY A 34 25.68 -0.22 3.48
C GLY A 34 25.44 1.06 4.28
N VAL A 35 26.24 1.26 5.33
CA VAL A 35 26.01 2.30 6.34
C VAL A 35 25.99 3.71 5.74
N VAL A 36 26.70 3.92 4.62
CA VAL A 36 26.81 5.24 3.98
C VAL A 36 25.52 5.65 3.26
N ALA A 37 24.59 4.72 3.03
CA ALA A 37 23.25 4.99 2.50
C ALA A 37 22.24 5.40 3.58
N SER A 38 22.54 5.23 4.87
CA SER A 38 21.57 5.46 5.94
C SER A 38 21.08 6.92 5.98
N ALA A 39 21.99 7.89 5.84
CA ALA A 39 21.65 9.30 5.90
C ALA A 39 20.70 9.71 4.77
N VAL A 40 20.96 9.27 3.54
CA VAL A 40 20.10 9.62 2.39
C VAL A 40 18.74 8.90 2.43
N LEU A 41 18.68 7.70 2.99
CA LEU A 41 17.41 6.99 3.22
C LEU A 41 16.57 7.65 4.32
N ILE A 42 17.20 8.13 5.39
CA ILE A 42 16.52 8.91 6.42
C ILE A 42 16.01 10.23 5.83
N ASP A 43 16.80 10.92 5.01
CA ASP A 43 16.32 12.13 4.31
C ASP A 43 15.13 11.83 3.39
N ALA A 44 15.15 10.72 2.66
CA ALA A 44 14.03 10.28 1.82
C ALA A 44 12.79 9.96 2.66
N LEU A 45 12.96 9.33 3.83
CA LEU A 45 11.87 9.01 4.75
C LEU A 45 11.14 10.27 5.20
N LEU A 46 11.87 11.33 5.55
CA LEU A 46 11.30 12.60 5.98
C LEU A 46 10.59 13.36 4.85
N LYS A 47 10.97 13.12 3.60
CA LYS A 47 10.33 13.70 2.41
C LYS A 47 9.17 12.87 1.86
N ALA A 48 8.96 11.65 2.36
CA ALA A 48 8.00 10.72 1.78
C ALA A 48 6.54 11.20 1.97
N SER A 49 5.77 11.14 0.89
CA SER A 49 4.32 11.25 0.97
C SER A 49 3.73 10.02 1.67
N PRO A 50 2.50 10.09 2.22
CA PRO A 50 1.86 8.95 2.89
C PRO A 50 1.83 7.68 2.04
N GLU A 51 1.69 7.81 0.72
CA GLU A 51 1.64 6.69 -0.23
C GLU A 51 3.02 6.05 -0.45
N ARG A 52 4.09 6.84 -0.35
CA ARG A 52 5.47 6.39 -0.58
C ARG A 52 6.18 5.99 0.71
N LEU A 53 5.68 6.40 1.87
CA LEU A 53 6.24 6.07 3.17
C LEU A 53 6.46 4.56 3.36
N PRO A 54 5.53 3.64 3.00
CA PRO A 54 5.77 2.20 3.11
C PRO A 54 6.91 1.68 2.24
N VAL A 55 7.15 2.28 1.07
CA VAL A 55 8.26 1.92 0.18
C VAL A 55 9.59 2.26 0.84
N VAL A 56 9.72 3.48 1.37
CA VAL A 56 10.95 3.93 2.03
C VAL A 56 11.20 3.16 3.33
N LEU A 57 10.16 2.89 4.12
CA LEU A 57 10.27 2.07 5.33
C LEU A 57 10.77 0.65 5.02
N ARG A 58 10.26 0.01 3.97
CA ARG A 58 10.78 -1.30 3.52
C ARG A 58 12.24 -1.23 3.07
N ALA A 59 12.64 -0.15 2.40
CA ALA A 59 14.05 0.06 2.05
C ALA A 59 14.94 0.21 3.29
N VAL A 60 14.47 0.90 4.33
CA VAL A 60 15.15 0.98 5.62
C VAL A 60 15.26 -0.40 6.27
N GLY A 61 14.18 -1.19 6.29
CA GLY A 61 14.20 -2.58 6.78
C GLY A 61 15.22 -3.46 6.04
N ALA A 62 15.30 -3.32 4.72
CA ALA A 62 16.29 -4.02 3.90
C ALA A 62 17.73 -3.61 4.22
N LEU A 63 17.98 -2.34 4.50
CA LEU A 63 19.29 -1.87 4.95
C LEU A 63 19.62 -2.42 6.36
N LYS A 64 18.67 -2.39 7.31
CA LYS A 64 18.82 -2.98 8.65
C LYS A 64 19.18 -4.47 8.60
N ALA A 65 18.63 -5.21 7.64
CA ALA A 65 18.91 -6.64 7.47
C ALA A 65 20.35 -6.95 7.08
N ARG A 66 21.08 -5.97 6.52
CA ARG A 66 22.47 -6.15 6.04
C ARG A 66 23.48 -5.33 6.81
N THR A 67 23.05 -4.27 7.50
CA THR A 67 23.94 -3.30 8.14
C THR A 67 23.32 -2.79 9.43
N ASP A 68 24.13 -2.72 10.48
CA ASP A 68 23.72 -2.06 11.72
C ASP A 68 23.71 -0.54 11.53
N ILE A 69 22.50 -0.01 11.37
CA ILE A 69 22.22 1.43 11.25
C ILE A 69 21.43 1.97 12.46
N ALA A 70 21.30 1.20 13.54
CA ALA A 70 20.45 1.55 14.68
C ALA A 70 20.88 2.88 15.32
N ARG A 71 22.21 3.11 15.42
CA ARG A 71 22.76 4.35 15.95
C ARG A 71 22.37 5.56 15.10
N GLN A 72 22.42 5.45 13.78
CA GLN A 72 22.11 6.55 12.86
C GLN A 72 20.62 6.92 12.91
N ILE A 73 19.74 5.93 13.11
CA ILE A 73 18.31 6.18 13.28
C ILE A 73 18.05 6.85 14.64
N ASP A 74 18.68 6.41 15.74
CA ASP A 74 18.57 7.06 17.06
C ASP A 74 19.12 8.49 17.06
N GLU A 75 20.25 8.73 16.38
CA GLU A 75 20.82 10.07 16.19
C GLU A 75 19.84 10.98 15.43
N ALA A 76 19.21 10.48 14.36
CA ALA A 76 18.19 11.22 13.63
C ALA A 76 16.97 11.53 14.51
N TYR A 77 16.51 10.56 15.31
CA TYR A 77 15.39 10.73 16.23
C TYR A 77 15.66 11.85 17.25
N ARG A 78 16.86 11.88 17.83
CA ARG A 78 17.29 12.94 18.77
C ARG A 78 17.44 14.29 18.09
N ALA A 79 17.81 14.32 16.82
CA ALA A 79 17.95 15.55 16.03
C ALA A 79 16.60 16.13 15.55
N ALA A 80 15.57 15.30 15.43
CA ALA A 80 14.26 15.69 14.91
C ALA A 80 13.58 16.78 15.78
N ARG A 81 13.12 17.84 15.10
CA ARG A 81 12.62 19.07 15.73
C ARG A 81 11.10 19.15 15.80
N ASN A 82 10.40 18.54 14.87
CA ASN A 82 8.95 18.50 14.83
C ASN A 82 8.45 17.09 15.19
N ARG A 83 7.13 16.98 15.42
CA ARG A 83 6.49 15.73 15.83
C ARG A 83 6.40 14.74 14.66
N ASP A 84 6.03 15.21 13.48
CA ASP A 84 5.81 14.36 12.31
C ASP A 84 7.08 13.61 11.87
N ASP A 85 8.24 14.29 11.90
CA ASP A 85 9.53 13.68 11.60
C ASP A 85 9.91 12.65 12.66
N ARG A 86 9.61 12.91 13.94
CA ARG A 86 9.84 11.94 15.02
C ARG A 86 9.01 10.68 14.82
N GLU A 87 7.73 10.83 14.49
CA GLU A 87 6.83 9.69 14.24
C GLU A 87 7.31 8.85 13.05
N ARG A 88 7.77 9.49 11.97
CA ARG A 88 8.36 8.76 10.82
C ARG A 88 9.63 8.02 11.20
N ILE A 89 10.52 8.64 11.99
CA ILE A 89 11.77 8.00 12.43
C ILE A 89 11.47 6.86 13.42
N GLU A 90 10.50 7.02 14.31
CA GLU A 90 10.04 5.96 15.22
C GLU A 90 9.55 4.74 14.44
N GLN A 91 8.75 4.94 13.39
CA GLN A 91 8.37 3.84 12.48
C GLN A 91 9.60 3.15 11.87
N ALA A 92 10.62 3.89 11.46
CA ALA A 92 11.86 3.29 10.95
C ALA A 92 12.65 2.49 12.02
N MET A 93 12.57 2.90 13.29
CA MET A 93 13.13 2.12 14.41
C MET A 93 12.38 0.79 14.59
N GLU A 94 11.05 0.82 14.48
CA GLU A 94 10.16 -0.33 14.66
C GLU A 94 10.14 -1.30 13.48
N VAL A 95 10.43 -0.84 12.25
CA VAL A 95 10.43 -1.70 11.06
C VAL A 95 11.39 -2.89 11.24
N ASP A 96 10.89 -4.10 10.97
CA ASP A 96 11.70 -5.30 11.01
C ASP A 96 12.83 -5.27 9.98
N ALA A 97 13.96 -5.87 10.37
CA ALA A 97 15.07 -6.12 9.48
C ALA A 97 14.72 -7.30 8.54
N ALA A 98 14.29 -7.00 7.32
CA ALA A 98 13.88 -7.99 6.33
C ALA A 98 14.36 -7.62 4.92
N PRO A 99 14.66 -8.58 4.04
CA PRO A 99 14.95 -8.30 2.64
C PRO A 99 13.83 -7.48 1.98
N TYR A 100 14.19 -6.62 1.02
CA TYR A 100 13.18 -5.87 0.30
C TYR A 100 12.29 -6.82 -0.50
N ALA A 101 10.98 -6.70 -0.29
CA ALA A 101 9.97 -7.33 -1.12
C ALA A 101 9.01 -6.23 -1.55
N GLU A 102 8.73 -6.17 -2.85
CA GLU A 102 7.71 -5.26 -3.36
C GLU A 102 6.37 -5.55 -2.68
N PRO A 103 5.56 -4.51 -2.39
CA PRO A 103 4.16 -4.74 -2.06
C PRO A 103 3.55 -5.51 -3.22
N ARG A 104 3.29 -6.82 -3.06
CA ARG A 104 2.35 -7.48 -3.94
C ARG A 104 1.03 -6.77 -3.73
N GLY A 105 0.65 -5.91 -4.68
CA GLY A 105 -0.74 -5.51 -4.79
C GLY A 105 -1.54 -6.80 -4.81
N GLU A 106 -2.50 -6.95 -3.90
CA GLU A 106 -3.56 -7.90 -4.15
C GLU A 106 -4.08 -7.56 -5.55
N PRO A 107 -4.15 -8.54 -6.47
CA PRO A 107 -4.76 -8.28 -7.76
C PRO A 107 -6.14 -7.69 -7.46
N PRO A 108 -6.57 -6.62 -8.16
CA PRO A 108 -7.91 -6.11 -7.98
C PRO A 108 -8.84 -7.31 -8.14
N ALA A 109 -9.64 -7.61 -7.12
CA ALA A 109 -10.65 -8.63 -7.20
C ALA A 109 -11.44 -8.30 -8.47
N GLU A 110 -11.28 -9.13 -9.50
CA GLU A 110 -12.03 -8.99 -10.73
C GLU A 110 -13.49 -9.03 -10.31
N HIS A 111 -14.14 -7.86 -10.37
CA HIS A 111 -15.58 -7.79 -10.37
C HIS A 111 -16.02 -8.52 -11.63
N VAL A 112 -16.23 -9.83 -11.51
CA VAL A 112 -17.01 -10.63 -12.45
C VAL A 112 -18.46 -10.17 -12.29
N THR A 113 -18.78 -9.01 -12.87
CA THR A 113 -20.16 -8.68 -13.22
C THR A 113 -20.50 -9.45 -14.48
N GLU A 114 -21.10 -10.62 -14.25
CA GLU A 114 -22.33 -11.11 -14.86
C GLU A 114 -22.56 -10.81 -16.36
N ALA A 115 -22.64 -11.86 -17.19
CA ALA A 115 -23.87 -12.15 -17.95
C ALA A 115 -23.74 -13.39 -18.86
N ALA A 116 -24.73 -14.26 -18.71
CA ALA A 116 -25.44 -14.98 -19.76
C ALA A 116 -24.67 -16.04 -20.59
N ALA A 117 -24.98 -17.29 -20.23
CA ALA A 117 -25.13 -18.44 -21.10
C ALA A 117 -25.51 -18.07 -22.56
N GLY A 118 -24.58 -18.35 -23.47
CA GLY A 118 -24.83 -18.36 -24.91
C GLY A 118 -24.99 -19.80 -25.40
N GLU A 119 -26.17 -20.38 -25.20
CA GLU A 119 -26.62 -21.54 -25.96
C GLU A 119 -27.92 -21.17 -26.68
N GLN A 120 -27.82 -20.98 -27.99
CA GLN A 120 -28.91 -21.18 -28.95
C GLN A 120 -28.50 -22.37 -29.82
N PRO A 121 -29.44 -23.24 -30.20
CA PRO A 121 -30.17 -22.93 -31.43
C PRO A 121 -31.67 -23.27 -31.46
N ALA A 122 -32.39 -22.39 -32.17
CA ALA A 122 -33.45 -22.68 -33.15
C ALA A 122 -34.74 -23.43 -32.72
N ASN A 123 -35.88 -22.72 -32.77
CA ASN A 123 -36.86 -22.76 -33.87
C ASN A 123 -38.33 -22.66 -33.38
N VAL A 124 -38.97 -21.52 -33.69
CA VAL A 124 -40.36 -21.31 -34.16
C VAL A 124 -41.52 -21.98 -33.40
N LEU A 125 -42.47 -21.17 -32.87
CA LEU A 125 -43.81 -20.97 -33.47
C LEU A 125 -44.63 -19.92 -32.66
N LEU A 126 -45.40 -19.10 -33.39
CA LEU A 126 -46.32 -18.06 -32.91
C LEU A 126 -47.38 -18.59 -31.91
N GLU A 127 -47.82 -17.74 -30.97
CA GLU A 127 -49.23 -17.31 -30.82
C GLU A 127 -49.41 -16.23 -29.72
N GLU A 128 -50.34 -15.31 -29.97
CA GLU A 128 -50.70 -14.11 -29.19
C GLU A 128 -51.53 -14.39 -27.91
N PRO A 129 -51.71 -13.40 -26.99
CA PRO A 129 -52.19 -13.58 -25.60
C PRO A 129 -53.73 -13.55 -25.49
N PRO A 130 -54.35 -13.89 -24.32
CA PRO A 130 -54.71 -12.83 -23.37
C PRO A 130 -54.88 -13.22 -21.87
N ALA A 131 -54.91 -12.16 -21.05
CA ALA A 131 -55.80 -11.87 -19.91
C ALA A 131 -55.69 -12.61 -18.54
N GLU A 132 -55.48 -11.74 -17.53
CA GLU A 132 -56.09 -11.71 -16.18
C GLU A 132 -55.57 -12.65 -15.08
N ALA A 133 -54.96 -12.08 -14.05
CA ALA A 133 -55.66 -11.78 -12.79
C ALA A 133 -54.74 -10.98 -11.84
N GLU A 134 -55.28 -9.88 -11.34
CA GLU A 134 -54.76 -9.12 -10.21
C GLU A 134 -54.73 -10.00 -8.96
N ASP A 135 -53.69 -9.89 -8.13
CA ASP A 135 -53.92 -9.79 -6.70
C ASP A 135 -52.77 -9.08 -5.99
N ALA A 136 -53.18 -8.14 -5.14
CA ALA A 136 -52.34 -7.26 -4.36
C ALA A 136 -51.71 -8.00 -3.17
N ALA A 137 -50.48 -7.62 -2.81
CA ALA A 137 -50.07 -7.59 -1.41
C ALA A 137 -48.84 -6.69 -1.24
N GLU A 138 -49.11 -5.48 -0.75
CA GLU A 138 -48.15 -4.69 0.01
C GLU A 138 -47.53 -5.54 1.12
N HIS A 139 -46.20 -5.57 1.19
CA HIS A 139 -45.52 -5.68 2.48
C HIS A 139 -44.22 -4.89 2.43
N GLY A 140 -44.29 -3.69 3.00
CA GLY A 140 -43.09 -3.01 3.47
C GLY A 140 -42.39 -3.85 4.53
N THR A 141 -41.07 -3.76 4.60
CA THR A 141 -40.35 -3.66 5.86
C THR A 141 -38.96 -3.12 5.59
N GLU A 142 -38.77 -1.89 6.07
CA GLU A 142 -37.49 -1.26 6.31
C GLU A 142 -36.57 -2.17 7.14
N LYS A 143 -35.31 -2.30 6.74
CA LYS A 143 -34.20 -2.59 7.66
C LYS A 143 -32.95 -1.81 7.28
N GLY A 144 -32.97 -0.51 7.59
CA GLY A 144 -31.75 0.17 8.01
C GLY A 144 -31.44 -0.22 9.45
N ARG A 145 -30.30 -0.87 9.73
CA ARG A 145 -29.80 -1.04 11.12
C ARG A 145 -28.35 -1.49 11.25
N TRP A 146 -27.36 -0.82 10.66
CA TRP A 146 -25.94 -1.05 11.02
C TRP A 146 -25.09 0.23 11.02
N LEU A 147 -25.56 1.25 11.73
CA LEU A 147 -24.71 2.36 12.17
C LEU A 147 -24.92 2.55 13.68
N ARG A 148 -23.81 2.74 14.39
CA ARG A 148 -23.64 3.03 15.83
C ARG A 148 -23.25 1.84 16.71
N LEU A 149 -21.95 1.56 16.71
CA LEU A 149 -21.22 1.08 17.88
C LEU A 149 -19.88 1.79 17.86
N PHE A 150 -19.75 2.88 18.61
CA PHE A 150 -18.56 3.27 19.38
C PHE A 150 -18.75 4.72 19.86
N ASP A 151 -19.55 4.86 20.91
CA ASP A 151 -19.33 5.90 21.91
C ASP A 151 -19.70 5.33 23.29
N ARG A 152 -18.91 5.73 24.29
CA ARG A 152 -19.16 5.68 25.74
C ARG A 152 -18.65 4.48 26.58
N ARG A 153 -17.50 4.71 27.22
CA ARG A 153 -17.26 4.64 28.69
C ARG A 153 -15.86 5.22 28.94
N SER A 154 -15.66 6.41 29.51
CA SER A 154 -15.98 6.91 30.87
C SER A 154 -15.31 6.09 31.98
N SER A 155 -14.18 6.59 32.50
CA SER A 155 -14.04 7.16 33.85
C SER A 155 -12.73 7.93 33.97
#